data_AF-S3ZAW4-F1
#
_entry.id   AF-S3ZAW4-F1
#
_cell.length_a   1.000
_cell.length_b   1.000
_cell.length_c   1.000
_cell.angle_alpha   90.00
_cell.angle_beta   90.00
_cell.angle_gamma   90.00
#
_symmetry.space_group_name_H-M   'P 1'
#
loop_
_entity.id
_entity.type
_entity.pdbx_description
1 polymer ?
#
loop_
_entity_poly.entity_id
_entity_poly.type
_entity_poly.pdbx_seq_one_letter_code
_entity_poly.pdbx_strand_id
1 'polypeptide(L)'
;MVERKSHEAFYRKPLRIGSAALTLALVTSMAPSFTASGLDRAMAAQPAQTAPSFAPMANEPAQDQIIDADMIESGRVTKAANLTDAHGVGKGLISGHVYLTSPKGNPGSTIDNGNIPMDGVTVYAQFRDKDGSYSPIFSAKTHTLPGVVGGNGGKGTFAFGTGNKGITWTDKFGKEHTWAARTDQKHRIWVEPFTNKRGNRVEMFRQANGFVPGSFNGLVEAPLGSFAAADGNIQLMAAFLQEAAPSHENSYMVARDETGAAKIEHDSNGFIDGQNPWNSVSGRVWLETGGLDKGIVATGPSKNTADPAADGYTVYASTLTKDGAAANQKLHEQYKNDPDKLAEATKKMLEDHPEYILKTVSGTTDAEGRYTLRFNDGQTATQQSRDNLNVDHMFLWVENKDGVVQHGYTGFHTPVFQRFTAGGNFRPSAVPAPNVLTPDISRNRIYNVNYALMPYSPVSITADYNAIDKPAAPGTTVTPEFKGDLSDLPSKIEWRDKNGKVVKTCDLDQSKSVKAQVAACTFGIPADAKKGDIFNVVVVSGGNDVAAWSVLVTDKNPDADIYEPAYEDKLVVPGKETKSSPSFTGKDGSSAKAPEGSEFKITDGFTAPEGYEVKIDENTGEISVKFPDKS
;
A
#
# COMPACT_ATOMS: atom_id res chain seq x y z
N MET A 1 58.98 40.94 31.41
CA MET A 1 58.93 40.71 29.95
C MET A 1 57.91 39.60 29.74
N VAL A 2 56.86 39.81 28.92
CA VAL A 2 55.82 38.84 28.50
C VAL A 2 55.11 38.10 29.65
N GLU A 3 54.06 38.67 30.27
CA GLU A 3 52.63 38.54 29.87
C GLU A 3 52.10 37.09 29.98
N ARG A 4 51.35 36.73 31.04
CA ARG A 4 49.94 37.05 31.42
C ARG A 4 48.96 36.01 30.83
N LYS A 5 47.95 35.50 31.56
CA LYS A 5 47.67 35.47 33.01
C LYS A 5 46.62 34.37 33.29
N SER A 6 46.51 33.90 34.52
CA SER A 6 45.74 32.70 34.91
C SER A 6 44.51 32.97 35.81
N HIS A 7 43.70 31.90 35.95
CA HIS A 7 42.84 31.52 37.08
C HIS A 7 41.34 31.88 37.17
N GLU A 8 40.65 30.95 37.82
CA GLU A 8 39.21 30.79 38.12
C GLU A 8 38.75 31.65 39.31
N ALA A 9 37.42 31.80 39.50
CA ALA A 9 36.75 31.61 40.81
C ALA A 9 35.19 31.69 40.80
N PHE A 10 34.55 30.58 41.21
CA PHE A 10 33.37 30.44 42.11
C PHE A 10 32.08 31.33 42.06
N TYR A 11 30.98 30.67 41.66
CA TYR A 11 29.75 30.36 42.45
C TYR A 11 28.78 31.43 43.01
N ARG A 12 27.47 31.32 42.63
CA ARG A 12 26.32 31.18 43.57
C ARG A 12 24.98 30.80 42.88
N LYS A 13 24.15 30.03 43.59
CA LYS A 13 22.75 29.58 43.28
C LYS A 13 21.73 30.46 44.04
N PRO A 14 20.39 30.43 43.83
CA PRO A 14 19.50 29.25 43.63
C PRO A 14 18.55 29.37 42.38
N LEU A 15 17.38 28.74 42.17
CA LEU A 15 16.41 28.02 43.05
C LEU A 15 15.65 26.82 42.39
N ARG A 16 14.31 26.85 42.37
CA ARG A 16 13.32 25.76 42.07
C ARG A 16 12.39 26.23 40.91
N ILE A 17 11.66 25.44 40.12
CA ILE A 17 10.77 24.25 40.31
C ILE A 17 10.73 23.47 38.96
N GLY A 18 10.45 22.15 38.82
CA GLY A 18 10.22 21.11 39.84
C GLY A 18 9.31 19.91 39.48
N SER A 19 8.80 19.74 38.24
CA SER A 19 7.89 18.64 37.79
C SER A 19 8.50 17.82 36.64
N ALA A 20 8.14 16.58 36.33
CA ALA A 20 7.59 15.42 37.03
C ALA A 20 7.47 14.36 35.92
N ALA A 21 8.29 13.30 35.93
CA ALA A 21 8.19 12.23 34.93
C ALA A 21 7.02 11.29 35.29
N LEU A 22 6.12 11.05 34.35
CA LEU A 22 4.98 10.15 34.54
C LEU A 22 5.26 8.77 33.94
N THR A 23 5.82 7.87 34.75
CA THR A 23 5.79 6.42 34.49
C THR A 23 4.39 5.89 34.76
N LEU A 24 3.69 5.43 33.72
CA LEU A 24 2.47 4.63 33.89
C LEU A 24 2.85 3.18 34.20
N ALA A 25 2.56 2.72 35.42
CA ALA A 25 2.72 1.32 35.80
C ALA A 25 1.49 0.51 35.34
N LEU A 26 1.71 -0.65 34.72
CA LEU A 26 0.66 -1.65 34.56
C LEU A 26 0.26 -2.17 35.95
N VAL A 27 -1.04 -2.15 36.25
CA VAL A 27 -1.62 -2.94 37.34
C VAL A 27 -2.54 -3.98 36.71
N THR A 28 -2.06 -5.23 36.69
CA THR A 28 -2.85 -6.40 36.37
C THR A 28 -3.72 -6.81 37.55
N SER A 29 -4.98 -7.16 37.30
CA SER A 29 -5.77 -7.98 38.22
C SER A 29 -6.54 -9.06 37.45
N MET A 30 -6.06 -10.30 37.59
CA MET A 30 -6.94 -11.49 37.60
C MET A 30 -7.54 -11.58 39.03
N ALA A 31 -8.62 -12.30 39.34
CA ALA A 31 -9.24 -13.45 38.67
C ALA A 31 -10.78 -13.50 38.97
N PRO A 32 -11.52 -14.65 39.04
CA PRO A 32 -12.79 -14.77 38.30
C PRO A 32 -14.04 -15.04 39.17
N SER A 33 -15.21 -15.10 38.54
CA SER A 33 -16.36 -15.81 39.10
C SER A 33 -17.36 -16.30 38.02
N PHE A 34 -17.62 -17.60 38.04
CA PHE A 34 -18.76 -18.22 37.35
C PHE A 34 -20.02 -18.11 38.25
N THR A 35 -21.21 -17.97 37.65
CA THR A 35 -22.29 -18.99 37.70
C THR A 35 -23.50 -18.53 36.86
N ALA A 36 -24.33 -19.49 36.44
CA ALA A 36 -25.41 -19.30 35.47
C ALA A 36 -26.80 -19.22 36.12
N SER A 37 -27.76 -18.62 35.42
CA SER A 37 -29.09 -19.25 35.18
C SER A 37 -30.01 -18.36 34.36
N GLY A 38 -30.95 -18.98 33.61
CA GLY A 38 -32.30 -18.43 33.50
C GLY A 38 -32.62 -17.59 32.26
N LEU A 39 -33.26 -18.26 31.30
CA LEU A 39 -34.19 -17.72 30.30
C LEU A 39 -34.88 -16.40 30.70
N ASP A 40 -34.86 -15.41 29.81
CA ASP A 40 -36.15 -14.88 29.32
C ASP A 40 -36.07 -14.31 27.90
N ARG A 41 -37.20 -14.34 27.18
CA ARG A 41 -37.26 -14.13 25.73
C ARG A 41 -37.97 -12.82 25.39
N ALA A 42 -37.22 -11.77 25.07
CA ALA A 42 -37.76 -10.51 24.55
C ALA A 42 -37.14 -10.16 23.19
N MET A 43 -37.96 -10.00 22.17
CA MET A 43 -37.52 -9.48 20.88
C MET A 43 -37.26 -7.98 21.00
N ALA A 44 -35.99 -7.58 21.03
CA ALA A 44 -35.57 -6.22 20.78
C ALA A 44 -34.85 -6.17 19.41
N ALA A 45 -35.13 -5.14 18.61
CA ALA A 45 -34.47 -4.97 17.32
C ALA A 45 -32.95 -4.83 17.52
N GLN A 46 -32.16 -5.56 16.73
CA GLN A 46 -30.71 -5.43 16.77
C GLN A 46 -30.31 -3.99 16.37
N PRO A 47 -29.58 -3.23 17.21
CA PRO A 47 -28.85 -2.08 16.71
C PRO A 47 -27.82 -2.54 15.67
N ALA A 48 -27.44 -1.63 14.76
CA ALA A 48 -26.51 -1.92 13.68
C ALA A 48 -25.25 -2.61 14.19
N GLN A 49 -24.81 -3.67 13.49
CA GLN A 49 -23.58 -4.36 13.82
C GLN A 49 -22.42 -3.36 13.75
N THR A 50 -21.74 -3.15 14.87
CA THR A 50 -20.49 -2.41 14.88
C THR A 50 -19.50 -3.10 13.94
N ALA A 51 -18.90 -2.32 13.04
CA ALA A 51 -17.90 -2.83 12.11
C ALA A 51 -16.77 -3.54 12.89
N PRO A 52 -16.23 -4.66 12.37
CA PRO A 52 -15.13 -5.35 13.04
C PRO A 52 -13.92 -4.41 13.18
N SER A 53 -13.40 -4.28 14.40
CA SER A 53 -12.19 -3.51 14.66
C SER A 53 -10.97 -4.25 14.13
N PHE A 54 -10.49 -3.86 12.95
CA PHE A 54 -9.18 -4.25 12.45
C PHE A 54 -8.12 -3.37 13.11
N ALA A 55 -7.04 -3.98 13.62
CA ALA A 55 -5.91 -3.22 14.16
C ALA A 55 -4.96 -2.85 13.00
N PRO A 56 -4.72 -1.55 12.73
CA PRO A 56 -3.80 -1.13 11.68
C PRO A 56 -2.35 -1.43 12.07
N MET A 57 -1.51 -1.73 11.08
CA MET A 57 -0.06 -1.84 11.27
C MET A 57 0.65 -0.49 11.06
N ALA A 58 1.90 -0.40 11.50
CA ALA A 58 2.65 0.87 11.67
C ALA A 58 3.03 1.62 10.37
N ASN A 59 2.50 1.22 9.21
CA ASN A 59 2.87 1.74 7.89
C ASN A 59 1.76 2.57 7.21
N GLU A 60 0.69 2.96 7.93
CA GLU A 60 -0.33 3.86 7.37
C GLU A 60 0.29 5.15 6.78
N PRO A 61 -0.30 5.70 5.70
CA PRO A 61 0.18 6.96 5.12
C PRO A 61 0.10 8.12 6.13
N ALA A 62 0.89 9.16 5.89
CA ALA A 62 0.92 10.34 6.76
C ALA A 62 -0.48 10.98 6.85
N GLN A 63 -1.06 10.97 8.05
CA GLN A 63 -2.49 11.24 8.29
C GLN A 63 -2.90 12.68 7.94
N ASP A 64 -1.93 13.59 7.87
CA ASP A 64 -2.05 14.99 7.48
C ASP A 64 -2.28 15.21 5.97
N GLN A 65 -2.18 14.17 5.13
CA GLN A 65 -2.31 14.25 3.67
C GLN A 65 -3.37 13.30 3.07
N ILE A 66 -4.24 12.75 3.91
CA ILE A 66 -5.32 11.83 3.51
C ILE A 66 -6.65 12.58 3.49
N ILE A 67 -7.35 12.54 2.36
CA ILE A 67 -8.66 13.16 2.16
C ILE A 67 -9.75 12.11 2.33
N ASP A 68 -10.66 12.31 3.29
CA ASP A 68 -11.88 11.49 3.38
C ASP A 68 -12.76 11.73 2.15
N ALA A 69 -13.08 10.65 1.46
CA ALA A 69 -13.79 10.62 0.18
C ALA A 69 -14.90 9.57 0.17
N ASP A 70 -15.38 9.12 1.35
CA ASP A 70 -16.39 8.08 1.44
C ASP A 70 -17.78 8.57 0.99
N MET A 71 -18.19 8.15 -0.20
CA MET A 71 -19.47 8.53 -0.80
C MET A 71 -20.66 7.72 -0.28
N ILE A 72 -20.44 6.65 0.49
CA ILE A 72 -21.48 5.87 1.15
C ILE A 72 -21.76 6.46 2.54
N GLU A 73 -20.72 6.70 3.34
CA GLU A 73 -20.83 7.29 4.68
C GLU A 73 -21.36 8.74 4.63
N SER A 74 -20.96 9.53 3.63
CA SER A 74 -21.54 10.88 3.37
C SER A 74 -22.99 10.86 2.84
N GLY A 75 -23.57 9.69 2.57
CA GLY A 75 -24.97 9.53 2.17
C GLY A 75 -25.29 9.89 0.71
N ARG A 76 -24.29 10.13 -0.14
CA ARG A 76 -24.51 10.35 -1.59
C ARG A 76 -24.89 9.06 -2.31
N VAL A 77 -24.18 7.97 -2.04
CA VAL A 77 -24.40 6.63 -2.59
C VAL A 77 -25.21 5.83 -1.57
N THR A 78 -26.50 5.63 -1.86
CA THR A 78 -27.45 5.00 -0.91
C THR A 78 -27.96 3.63 -1.35
N LYS A 79 -27.71 3.24 -2.61
CA LYS A 79 -28.12 1.97 -3.21
C LYS A 79 -27.22 1.60 -4.38
N ALA A 80 -27.12 0.31 -4.70
CA ALA A 80 -26.29 -0.20 -5.80
C ALA A 80 -26.48 0.53 -7.14
N ALA A 81 -27.72 0.88 -7.49
CA ALA A 81 -28.04 1.60 -8.73
C ALA A 81 -27.38 2.99 -8.86
N ASN A 82 -26.93 3.60 -7.76
CA ASN A 82 -26.16 4.85 -7.82
C ASN A 82 -24.77 4.65 -8.42
N LEU A 83 -24.15 3.47 -8.23
CA LEU A 83 -22.81 3.17 -8.77
C LEU A 83 -22.84 3.05 -10.29
N THR A 84 -23.93 2.49 -10.83
CA THR A 84 -24.16 2.35 -12.28
C THR A 84 -24.60 3.64 -12.98
N ASP A 85 -24.99 4.67 -12.22
CA ASP A 85 -25.50 5.94 -12.74
C ASP A 85 -24.37 6.92 -13.09
N ALA A 86 -23.62 6.60 -14.16
CA ALA A 86 -22.42 7.32 -14.57
C ALA A 86 -22.64 8.81 -14.95
N HIS A 87 -23.90 9.25 -15.13
CA HIS A 87 -24.24 10.62 -15.48
C HIS A 87 -24.96 11.40 -14.36
N GLY A 88 -25.58 10.69 -13.40
CA GLY A 88 -26.14 11.25 -12.18
C GLY A 88 -25.25 11.00 -10.96
N VAL A 89 -25.77 10.24 -9.99
CA VAL A 89 -25.14 10.09 -8.66
C VAL A 89 -23.75 9.44 -8.74
N GLY A 90 -23.58 8.49 -9.66
CA GLY A 90 -22.34 7.74 -9.87
C GLY A 90 -21.24 8.53 -10.58
N LYS A 91 -21.52 9.74 -11.09
CA LYS A 91 -20.57 10.52 -11.88
C LYS A 91 -19.31 10.90 -11.09
N GLY A 92 -18.16 10.63 -11.69
CA GLY A 92 -16.81 10.91 -11.20
C GLY A 92 -16.34 9.98 -10.06
N LEU A 93 -17.08 8.91 -9.77
CA LEU A 93 -16.72 7.97 -8.72
C LEU A 93 -15.66 6.95 -9.19
N ILE A 94 -14.87 6.47 -8.21
CA ILE A 94 -14.17 5.19 -8.28
C ILE A 94 -14.86 4.26 -7.28
N SER A 95 -15.43 3.15 -7.73
CA SER A 95 -16.18 2.23 -6.86
C SER A 95 -15.88 0.76 -7.14
N GLY A 96 -16.07 -0.06 -6.11
CA GLY A 96 -15.66 -1.46 -6.15
C GLY A 96 -15.84 -2.16 -4.81
N HIS A 97 -15.13 -3.27 -4.64
CA HIS A 97 -15.26 -4.15 -3.48
C HIS A 97 -13.91 -4.53 -2.84
N VAL A 98 -13.93 -4.90 -1.57
CA VAL A 98 -12.83 -5.64 -0.93
C VAL A 98 -13.27 -7.08 -0.66
N TYR A 99 -12.44 -8.03 -1.06
CA TYR A 99 -12.68 -9.46 -0.88
C TYR A 99 -11.52 -10.15 -0.16
N LEU A 100 -11.81 -10.96 0.86
CA LEU A 100 -10.92 -12.04 1.30
C LEU A 100 -11.15 -13.26 0.40
N THR A 101 -10.08 -13.80 -0.17
CA THR A 101 -10.14 -14.98 -1.04
C THR A 101 -10.65 -16.22 -0.32
N SER A 102 -11.41 -17.04 -1.05
CA SER A 102 -11.88 -18.36 -0.56
C SER A 102 -11.31 -19.51 -1.40
N PRO A 103 -11.41 -20.77 -0.92
CA PRO A 103 -11.08 -21.99 -1.69
C PRO A 103 -11.70 -22.11 -3.09
N LYS A 104 -12.86 -21.46 -3.32
CA LYS A 104 -13.61 -21.45 -4.59
C LYS A 104 -13.58 -20.07 -5.28
N GLY A 105 -12.81 -19.15 -4.75
CA GLY A 105 -12.69 -17.78 -5.22
C GLY A 105 -12.10 -17.66 -6.62
N ASN A 106 -12.51 -16.62 -7.34
CA ASN A 106 -11.98 -16.25 -8.65
C ASN A 106 -11.63 -14.75 -8.66
N PRO A 107 -10.71 -14.31 -9.54
CA PRO A 107 -10.28 -12.91 -9.62
C PRO A 107 -11.31 -11.96 -10.25
N GLY A 108 -12.58 -12.36 -10.34
CA GLY A 108 -13.67 -11.50 -10.80
C GLY A 108 -13.97 -10.39 -9.79
N SER A 109 -14.20 -9.17 -10.25
CA SER A 109 -14.44 -8.02 -9.36
C SER A 109 -15.90 -7.84 -8.93
N THR A 110 -16.81 -8.63 -9.48
CA THR A 110 -18.24 -8.68 -9.11
C THR A 110 -18.47 -9.49 -7.84
N ILE A 111 -19.56 -9.20 -7.13
CA ILE A 111 -19.89 -9.86 -5.85
C ILE A 111 -20.19 -11.36 -5.95
N ASP A 112 -20.42 -11.90 -7.15
CA ASP A 112 -20.65 -13.31 -7.45
C ASP A 112 -19.36 -14.09 -7.81
N ASN A 113 -18.19 -13.59 -7.41
CA ASN A 113 -16.87 -14.19 -7.67
C ASN A 113 -16.48 -15.39 -6.78
N GLY A 114 -17.29 -15.71 -5.75
CA GLY A 114 -17.04 -16.80 -4.78
C GLY A 114 -16.07 -16.47 -3.65
N ASN A 115 -15.61 -15.22 -3.52
CA ASN A 115 -14.82 -14.72 -2.40
C ASN A 115 -15.71 -14.20 -1.25
N ILE A 116 -15.10 -13.82 -0.13
CA ILE A 116 -15.78 -13.26 1.05
C ILE A 116 -15.72 -11.72 0.97
N PRO A 117 -16.82 -11.00 0.72
CA PRO A 117 -16.82 -9.53 0.76
C PRO A 117 -16.64 -9.00 2.19
N MET A 118 -15.80 -7.98 2.37
CA MET A 118 -15.40 -7.47 3.68
C MET A 118 -15.85 -6.02 3.93
N ASP A 119 -16.76 -5.82 4.90
CA ASP A 119 -17.17 -4.50 5.41
C ASP A 119 -16.17 -3.95 6.45
N GLY A 120 -16.13 -2.62 6.61
CA GLY A 120 -15.32 -1.92 7.62
C GLY A 120 -13.83 -1.81 7.32
N VAL A 121 -13.40 -2.22 6.12
CA VAL A 121 -12.00 -2.14 5.67
C VAL A 121 -11.74 -0.75 5.09
N THR A 122 -10.71 -0.06 5.56
CA THR A 122 -10.23 1.18 4.94
C THR A 122 -9.55 0.85 3.61
N VAL A 123 -10.01 1.50 2.54
CA VAL A 123 -9.41 1.47 1.21
C VAL A 123 -8.86 2.85 0.94
N TYR A 124 -7.68 2.91 0.34
CA TYR A 124 -7.06 4.15 -0.12
C TYR A 124 -7.04 4.19 -1.65
N ALA A 125 -7.12 5.38 -2.22
CA ALA A 125 -7.08 5.60 -3.67
C ALA A 125 -6.19 6.80 -4.04
N GLN A 126 -5.63 6.75 -5.24
CA GLN A 126 -4.89 7.85 -5.86
C GLN A 126 -5.04 7.76 -7.37
N PHE A 127 -5.06 8.90 -8.08
CA PHE A 127 -5.09 8.92 -9.53
C PHE A 127 -3.97 9.79 -10.12
N ARG A 128 -3.53 9.46 -11.33
CA ARG A 128 -2.69 10.31 -12.18
C ARG A 128 -3.61 10.98 -13.20
N ASP A 129 -3.59 12.30 -13.26
CA ASP A 129 -4.36 13.07 -14.23
C ASP A 129 -3.67 13.11 -15.61
N LYS A 130 -4.41 13.55 -16.62
CA LYS A 130 -4.00 13.61 -18.04
C LYS A 130 -2.82 14.55 -18.31
N ASP A 131 -2.54 15.49 -17.40
CA ASP A 131 -1.39 16.38 -17.46
C ASP A 131 -0.16 15.83 -16.73
N GLY A 132 -0.26 14.61 -16.19
CA GLY A 132 0.82 13.92 -15.52
C GLY A 132 0.97 14.20 -14.03
N SER A 133 0.15 15.08 -13.44
CA SER A 133 0.07 15.23 -11.99
C SER A 133 -0.51 13.98 -11.32
N TYR A 134 -0.15 13.75 -10.06
CA TYR A 134 -0.70 12.74 -9.18
C TYR A 134 -1.49 13.42 -8.07
N SER A 135 -2.66 12.87 -7.76
CA SER A 135 -3.54 13.41 -6.72
C SER A 135 -2.97 13.22 -5.31
N PRO A 136 -3.52 13.92 -4.30
CA PRO A 136 -3.46 13.49 -2.90
C PRO A 136 -3.99 12.06 -2.72
N ILE A 137 -3.75 11.50 -1.53
CA ILE A 137 -4.31 10.21 -1.13
C ILE A 137 -5.75 10.43 -0.65
N PHE A 138 -6.67 9.61 -1.13
CA PHE A 138 -8.06 9.57 -0.68
C PHE A 138 -8.31 8.31 0.14
N SER A 139 -9.20 8.36 1.14
CA SER A 139 -9.66 7.20 1.91
C SER A 139 -11.17 7.05 1.87
N ALA A 140 -11.65 5.80 1.85
CA ALA A 140 -13.04 5.44 2.07
C ALA A 140 -13.10 4.08 2.79
N LYS A 141 -14.20 3.75 3.45
CA LYS A 141 -14.42 2.42 4.03
C LYS A 141 -15.28 1.57 3.12
N THR A 142 -15.26 0.27 3.36
CA THR A 142 -16.22 -0.65 2.77
C THR A 142 -17.49 -0.79 3.62
N HIS A 143 -18.63 -0.92 2.94
CA HIS A 143 -19.96 -0.96 3.54
C HIS A 143 -20.84 -2.04 2.91
N THR A 144 -21.89 -2.47 3.63
CA THR A 144 -23.04 -3.14 3.02
C THR A 144 -23.94 -2.09 2.36
N LEU A 145 -23.85 -1.97 1.02
CA LEU A 145 -24.74 -1.11 0.24
C LEU A 145 -26.05 -1.87 -0.12
N PRO A 146 -27.25 -1.27 0.03
CA PRO A 146 -28.51 -1.94 -0.29
C PRO A 146 -28.66 -2.36 -1.76
N GLY A 147 -29.02 -3.65 -1.95
CA GLY A 147 -29.26 -4.27 -3.24
C GLY A 147 -27.98 -4.60 -4.02
N VAL A 148 -28.13 -5.29 -5.15
CA VAL A 148 -27.05 -5.57 -6.11
C VAL A 148 -27.55 -5.26 -7.52
N VAL A 149 -26.76 -4.56 -8.33
CA VAL A 149 -27.10 -4.23 -9.73
C VAL A 149 -25.91 -4.54 -10.63
N GLY A 150 -26.05 -5.54 -11.51
CA GLY A 150 -24.97 -5.95 -12.42
C GLY A 150 -23.68 -6.35 -11.70
N GLY A 151 -23.78 -6.92 -10.50
CA GLY A 151 -22.65 -7.26 -9.64
C GLY A 151 -22.17 -6.16 -8.69
N ASN A 152 -22.65 -4.91 -8.83
CA ASN A 152 -22.29 -3.78 -7.97
C ASN A 152 -23.11 -3.76 -6.68
N GLY A 153 -22.50 -3.29 -5.59
CA GLY A 153 -23.19 -3.10 -4.31
C GLY A 153 -23.33 -4.40 -3.50
N GLY A 154 -24.07 -4.35 -2.40
CA GLY A 154 -24.02 -5.40 -1.38
C GLY A 154 -22.82 -5.21 -0.45
N LYS A 155 -22.32 -6.31 0.11
CA LYS A 155 -21.22 -6.30 1.09
C LYS A 155 -19.88 -5.89 0.46
N GLY A 156 -19.02 -5.34 1.30
CA GLY A 156 -17.65 -4.97 0.99
C GLY A 156 -17.50 -3.83 0.00
N THR A 157 -18.55 -3.05 -0.24
CA THR A 157 -18.59 -2.01 -1.29
C THR A 157 -17.92 -0.73 -0.81
N PHE A 158 -16.99 -0.17 -1.58
CA PHE A 158 -16.46 1.19 -1.40
C PHE A 158 -16.88 2.11 -2.57
N ALA A 159 -16.93 3.41 -2.33
CA ALA A 159 -17.08 4.42 -3.37
C ALA A 159 -16.37 5.73 -2.99
N PHE A 160 -15.40 6.15 -3.80
CA PHE A 160 -14.63 7.38 -3.63
C PHE A 160 -15.20 8.53 -4.46
N GLY A 161 -15.29 9.72 -3.87
CA GLY A 161 -15.68 10.98 -4.52
C GLY A 161 -15.54 12.16 -3.56
N THR A 162 -15.89 13.38 -3.98
CA THR A 162 -15.81 14.57 -3.11
C THR A 162 -17.06 15.45 -3.25
N GLY A 163 -17.87 15.49 -2.19
CA GLY A 163 -19.15 16.20 -2.17
C GLY A 163 -20.08 15.78 -3.32
N ASN A 164 -20.57 16.76 -4.08
CA ASN A 164 -21.43 16.54 -5.26
C ASN A 164 -20.64 16.29 -6.56
N LYS A 165 -19.29 16.26 -6.52
CA LYS A 165 -18.39 16.01 -7.66
C LYS A 165 -17.71 14.64 -7.55
N GLY A 166 -16.99 14.23 -8.59
CA GLY A 166 -16.12 13.05 -8.53
C GLY A 166 -14.99 13.20 -7.50
N ILE A 167 -13.97 12.35 -7.60
CA ILE A 167 -12.71 12.62 -6.92
C ILE A 167 -12.09 13.89 -7.55
N THR A 168 -11.90 14.93 -6.75
CA THR A 168 -11.30 16.21 -7.19
C THR A 168 -10.25 16.71 -6.20
N TRP A 169 -9.29 17.48 -6.69
CA TRP A 169 -8.35 18.25 -5.88
C TRP A 169 -7.93 19.51 -6.65
N THR A 170 -7.41 20.51 -5.96
CA THR A 170 -7.02 21.80 -6.56
C THR A 170 -5.53 22.06 -6.31
N ASP A 171 -4.81 22.47 -7.35
CA ASP A 171 -3.39 22.82 -7.25
C ASP A 171 -3.16 24.23 -6.68
N LYS A 172 -1.90 24.57 -6.40
CA LYS A 172 -1.50 25.89 -5.89
C LYS A 172 -1.94 27.07 -6.77
N PHE A 173 -2.15 26.85 -8.07
CA PHE A 173 -2.57 27.87 -9.03
C PHE A 173 -4.09 27.91 -9.23
N GLY A 174 -4.86 27.19 -8.41
CA GLY A 174 -6.32 27.19 -8.44
C GLY A 174 -6.91 26.31 -9.54
N LYS A 175 -6.11 25.45 -10.18
CA LYS A 175 -6.59 24.52 -11.20
C LYS A 175 -7.23 23.31 -10.54
N GLU A 176 -8.50 23.06 -10.85
CA GLU A 176 -9.20 21.85 -10.43
C GLU A 176 -8.81 20.66 -11.30
N HIS A 177 -8.30 19.61 -10.66
CA HIS A 177 -8.02 18.30 -11.23
C HIS A 177 -9.16 17.36 -10.87
N THR A 178 -9.55 16.48 -11.80
CA THR A 178 -10.76 15.65 -11.64
C THR A 178 -10.57 14.26 -12.23
N TRP A 179 -10.91 13.22 -11.46
CA TRP A 179 -11.07 11.88 -12.02
C TRP A 179 -12.27 11.84 -12.98
N ALA A 180 -12.02 11.48 -14.23
CA ALA A 180 -13.01 11.45 -15.31
C ALA A 180 -13.13 10.06 -15.97
N ALA A 181 -12.48 9.03 -15.41
CA ALA A 181 -12.46 7.67 -15.97
C ALA A 181 -12.05 7.64 -17.46
N ARG A 182 -10.96 8.33 -17.80
CA ARG A 182 -10.42 8.43 -19.16
C ARG A 182 -9.11 7.63 -19.32
N THR A 183 -8.77 7.27 -20.54
CA THR A 183 -7.57 6.47 -20.87
C THR A 183 -6.26 7.25 -20.79
N ASP A 184 -6.31 8.58 -20.72
CA ASP A 184 -5.19 9.47 -20.42
C ASP A 184 -4.89 9.58 -18.91
N GLN A 185 -5.75 9.01 -18.06
CA GLN A 185 -5.59 8.93 -16.60
C GLN A 185 -5.16 7.52 -16.15
N LYS A 186 -4.48 7.43 -15.00
CA LYS A 186 -4.23 6.16 -14.29
C LYS A 186 -4.86 6.22 -12.90
N HIS A 187 -5.11 5.07 -12.29
CA HIS A 187 -5.66 4.97 -10.94
C HIS A 187 -5.03 3.81 -10.17
N ARG A 188 -5.06 3.89 -8.84
CA ARG A 188 -4.71 2.79 -7.94
C ARG A 188 -5.69 2.74 -6.78
N ILE A 189 -5.86 1.53 -6.22
CA ILE A 189 -6.47 1.33 -4.92
C ILE A 189 -5.56 0.43 -4.09
N TRP A 190 -5.55 0.60 -2.76
CA TRP A 190 -4.85 -0.32 -1.88
C TRP A 190 -5.50 -0.43 -0.51
N VAL A 191 -5.14 -1.49 0.21
CA VAL A 191 -5.60 -1.77 1.57
C VAL A 191 -4.37 -2.05 2.41
N GLU A 192 -4.23 -1.37 3.54
CA GLU A 192 -3.14 -1.61 4.49
C GLU A 192 -3.32 -2.99 5.15
N PRO A 193 -2.26 -3.80 5.27
CA PRO A 193 -2.37 -5.12 5.88
C PRO A 193 -2.69 -5.02 7.38
N PHE A 194 -3.50 -5.98 7.85
CA PHE A 194 -4.07 -5.97 9.20
C PHE A 194 -4.07 -7.37 9.81
N THR A 195 -4.27 -7.46 11.13
CA THR A 195 -4.49 -8.74 11.83
C THR A 195 -5.99 -9.01 11.95
N ASN A 196 -6.44 -10.19 11.52
CA ASN A 196 -7.84 -10.59 11.62
C ASN A 196 -8.20 -11.17 13.00
N LYS A 197 -9.48 -11.50 13.23
CA LYS A 197 -9.97 -12.06 14.50
C LYS A 197 -9.36 -13.42 14.87
N ARG A 198 -8.78 -14.16 13.92
CA ARG A 198 -8.08 -15.43 14.15
C ARG A 198 -6.62 -15.23 14.60
N GLY A 199 -6.13 -13.99 14.59
CA GLY A 199 -4.73 -13.65 14.88
C GLY A 199 -3.81 -13.75 13.66
N ASN A 200 -4.37 -14.00 12.47
CA ASN A 200 -3.60 -14.14 11.24
C ASN A 200 -3.48 -12.79 10.52
N ARG A 201 -2.32 -12.56 9.89
CA ARG A 201 -2.08 -11.42 9.01
C ARG A 201 -2.91 -11.57 7.73
N VAL A 202 -3.55 -10.49 7.30
CA VAL A 202 -4.30 -10.40 6.05
C VAL A 202 -3.73 -9.26 5.22
N GLU A 203 -3.41 -9.53 3.95
CA GLU A 203 -2.87 -8.52 3.05
C GLU A 203 -3.37 -8.64 1.62
N MET A 204 -3.20 -7.56 0.86
CA MET A 204 -3.57 -7.48 -0.55
C MET A 204 -2.52 -8.14 -1.43
N PHE A 205 -2.94 -9.02 -2.34
CA PHE A 205 -2.04 -9.65 -3.31
C PHE A 205 -2.46 -9.39 -4.78
N ARG A 206 -3.64 -8.79 -5.00
CA ARG A 206 -4.14 -8.42 -6.33
C ARG A 206 -5.16 -7.28 -6.25
N GLN A 207 -5.25 -6.48 -7.31
CA GLN A 207 -6.39 -5.60 -7.61
C GLN A 207 -7.02 -5.94 -8.97
N ALA A 208 -8.26 -5.49 -9.14
CA ALA A 208 -8.91 -5.25 -10.43
C ALA A 208 -9.39 -3.79 -10.46
N ASN A 209 -9.06 -2.95 -11.42
CA ASN A 209 -8.08 -3.14 -12.49
C ASN A 209 -6.69 -3.50 -11.97
N GLY A 210 -6.02 -4.37 -12.73
CA GLY A 210 -4.59 -4.62 -12.59
C GLY A 210 -4.22 -6.07 -12.27
N PHE A 211 -2.96 -6.23 -11.86
CA PHE A 211 -2.37 -7.52 -11.52
C PHE A 211 -1.51 -7.44 -10.27
N VAL A 212 -0.75 -6.34 -10.12
CA VAL A 212 0.08 -6.03 -8.95
C VAL A 212 -0.71 -5.15 -7.97
N PRO A 213 -0.76 -5.49 -6.67
CA PRO A 213 -1.50 -4.75 -5.65
C PRO A 213 -0.89 -3.36 -5.41
N GLY A 214 -1.75 -2.35 -5.18
CA GLY A 214 -1.36 -0.96 -4.90
C GLY A 214 -0.74 -0.17 -6.06
N SER A 215 -0.67 -0.76 -7.27
CA SER A 215 -0.01 -0.14 -8.43
C SER A 215 -0.94 0.79 -9.24
N PHE A 216 -0.36 1.78 -9.93
CA PHE A 216 -1.09 2.61 -10.87
C PHE A 216 -1.35 1.88 -12.19
N ASN A 217 -2.63 1.63 -12.47
CA ASN A 217 -3.12 0.90 -13.63
C ASN A 217 -3.87 1.83 -14.59
N GLY A 218 -3.82 1.49 -15.88
CA GLY A 218 -4.65 2.11 -16.91
C GLY A 218 -6.13 1.77 -16.75
N LEU A 219 -7.01 2.60 -17.33
CA LEU A 219 -8.47 2.46 -17.25
C LEU A 219 -9.03 1.09 -17.68
N VAL A 220 -8.31 0.36 -18.55
CA VAL A 220 -8.72 -0.95 -19.09
C VAL A 220 -7.67 -2.04 -18.85
N GLU A 221 -6.73 -1.82 -17.94
CA GLU A 221 -5.67 -2.77 -17.59
C GLU A 221 -6.23 -3.86 -16.65
N ALA A 222 -6.36 -5.10 -17.15
CA ALA A 222 -6.90 -6.25 -16.40
C ALA A 222 -8.19 -5.98 -15.60
N PRO A 223 -9.32 -5.64 -16.27
CA PRO A 223 -10.54 -5.15 -15.62
C PRO A 223 -11.32 -6.21 -14.83
N LEU A 224 -11.35 -7.46 -15.30
CA LEU A 224 -11.92 -8.62 -14.57
C LEU A 224 -13.39 -8.49 -14.12
N GLY A 225 -14.19 -7.69 -14.84
CA GLY A 225 -15.56 -7.36 -14.47
C GLY A 225 -15.74 -5.87 -14.17
N SER A 226 -14.65 -5.14 -13.95
CA SER A 226 -14.68 -3.68 -13.88
C SER A 226 -15.23 -3.07 -15.17
N PHE A 227 -15.89 -1.93 -15.03
CA PHE A 227 -16.47 -1.19 -16.14
C PHE A 227 -16.19 0.29 -15.97
N ALA A 228 -15.77 0.93 -17.06
CA ALA A 228 -15.51 2.37 -17.11
C ALA A 228 -16.43 3.05 -18.12
N ALA A 229 -17.10 4.11 -17.70
CA ALA A 229 -17.79 5.06 -18.56
C ALA A 229 -16.96 6.34 -18.65
N ALA A 230 -16.41 6.64 -19.82
CA ALA A 230 -15.57 7.84 -20.02
C ALA A 230 -16.36 9.13 -19.76
N ASP A 231 -15.71 10.09 -19.07
CA ASP A 231 -16.32 11.31 -18.52
C ASP A 231 -17.49 11.06 -17.54
N GLY A 232 -17.66 9.80 -17.14
CA GLY A 232 -18.60 9.25 -16.18
C GLY A 232 -17.86 8.71 -14.96
N ASN A 233 -17.66 7.40 -14.84
CA ASN A 233 -17.09 6.77 -13.65
C ASN A 233 -16.36 5.44 -13.95
N ILE A 234 -15.72 4.88 -12.92
CA ILE A 234 -15.30 3.47 -12.92
C ILE A 234 -15.99 2.74 -11.76
N GLN A 235 -16.53 1.57 -12.08
CA GLN A 235 -17.29 0.72 -11.18
C GLN A 235 -16.76 -0.71 -11.24
N LEU A 236 -17.16 -1.55 -10.27
CA LEU A 236 -16.69 -2.93 -10.16
C LEU A 236 -15.15 -3.04 -10.14
N MET A 237 -14.46 -2.15 -9.43
CA MET A 237 -13.09 -2.43 -9.00
C MET A 237 -13.07 -3.49 -7.88
N ALA A 238 -11.93 -4.09 -7.60
CA ALA A 238 -11.74 -4.98 -6.46
C ALA A 238 -10.33 -4.92 -5.88
N ALA A 239 -10.22 -4.99 -4.56
CA ALA A 239 -8.99 -5.41 -3.88
C ALA A 239 -9.16 -6.84 -3.36
N PHE A 240 -8.22 -7.73 -3.68
CA PHE A 240 -8.23 -9.12 -3.25
C PHE A 240 -7.16 -9.32 -2.17
N LEU A 241 -7.64 -9.73 -1.00
CA LEU A 241 -6.86 -10.01 0.19
C LEU A 241 -6.67 -11.52 0.37
N GLN A 242 -5.51 -11.91 0.86
CA GLN A 242 -5.18 -13.28 1.28
C GLN A 242 -4.92 -13.31 2.79
N GLU A 243 -5.41 -14.34 3.47
CA GLU A 243 -5.07 -14.64 4.86
C GLU A 243 -3.80 -15.51 4.90
N ALA A 244 -2.78 -15.05 5.63
CA ALA A 244 -1.60 -15.85 5.93
C ALA A 244 -1.96 -17.03 6.83
N ALA A 245 -1.30 -18.16 6.64
CA ALA A 245 -1.14 -19.11 7.72
C ALA A 245 -0.18 -18.54 8.77
N PRO A 246 -0.31 -18.93 10.05
CA PRO A 246 0.75 -18.70 11.03
C PRO A 246 2.04 -19.41 10.60
N SER A 247 3.18 -18.73 10.80
CA SER A 247 4.53 -19.23 10.46
C SER A 247 4.86 -20.53 11.18
N HIS A 248 5.83 -21.28 10.64
CA HIS A 248 6.22 -22.60 11.12
C HIS A 248 6.47 -22.66 12.65
N GLU A 249 7.02 -21.60 13.24
CA GLU A 249 7.30 -21.49 14.68
C GLU A 249 6.04 -21.61 15.55
N ASN A 250 4.94 -20.98 15.13
CA ASN A 250 3.72 -20.79 15.93
C ASN A 250 2.47 -21.39 15.25
N SER A 251 2.66 -22.33 14.33
CA SER A 251 1.58 -22.77 13.44
C SER A 251 0.64 -23.80 14.05
N TYR A 252 -0.67 -23.55 14.02
CA TYR A 252 -1.69 -24.61 14.17
C TYR A 252 -1.84 -25.45 12.89
N MET A 253 -1.14 -25.12 11.80
CA MET A 253 -1.12 -25.88 10.54
C MET A 253 0.05 -26.86 10.45
N VAL A 254 0.85 -27.03 11.52
CA VAL A 254 2.02 -27.91 11.60
C VAL A 254 1.74 -29.10 12.51
N ALA A 255 2.15 -30.30 12.07
CA ALA A 255 2.06 -31.54 12.85
C ALA A 255 2.79 -31.41 14.20
N ARG A 256 2.25 -32.05 15.24
CA ARG A 256 2.82 -32.01 16.60
C ARG A 256 3.39 -33.36 17.01
N ASP A 257 4.44 -33.33 17.82
CA ASP A 257 4.93 -34.53 18.51
C ASP A 257 4.17 -34.77 19.82
N GLU A 258 4.54 -35.84 20.53
CA GLU A 258 3.95 -36.26 21.81
C GLU A 258 4.14 -35.25 22.96
N THR A 259 4.99 -34.23 22.78
CA THR A 259 5.19 -33.11 23.73
C THR A 259 4.38 -31.87 23.34
N GLY A 260 3.75 -31.86 22.16
CA GLY A 260 3.08 -30.69 21.59
C GLY A 260 4.01 -29.75 20.82
N ALA A 261 5.30 -30.08 20.67
CA ALA A 261 6.24 -29.30 19.88
C ALA A 261 5.99 -29.48 18.37
N ALA A 262 6.44 -28.51 17.57
CA ALA A 262 6.29 -28.55 16.11
C ALA A 262 7.19 -29.64 15.50
N LYS A 263 6.57 -30.60 14.82
CA LYS A 263 7.25 -31.73 14.16
C LYS A 263 7.27 -31.53 12.65
N ILE A 264 8.38 -30.98 12.15
CA ILE A 264 8.60 -30.70 10.72
C ILE A 264 9.74 -31.58 10.23
N GLU A 265 9.48 -32.39 9.20
CA GLU A 265 10.52 -33.18 8.53
C GLU A 265 11.10 -32.37 7.37
N HIS A 266 12.41 -32.12 7.37
CA HIS A 266 13.07 -31.36 6.32
C HIS A 266 13.61 -32.29 5.22
N ASP A 267 13.14 -32.08 3.99
CA ASP A 267 13.57 -32.83 2.80
C ASP A 267 14.78 -32.17 2.14
N SER A 268 15.97 -32.64 2.52
CA SER A 268 17.26 -32.16 2.04
C SER A 268 17.66 -32.66 0.63
N ASN A 269 16.81 -33.45 -0.04
CA ASN A 269 17.12 -34.03 -1.36
C ASN A 269 16.91 -33.06 -2.54
N GLY A 270 16.36 -31.87 -2.30
CA GLY A 270 16.12 -30.84 -3.32
C GLY A 270 15.10 -31.24 -4.40
N PHE A 271 15.06 -30.45 -5.48
CA PHE A 271 14.19 -30.68 -6.64
C PHE A 271 14.66 -31.90 -7.48
N ILE A 272 13.70 -32.68 -8.02
CA ILE A 272 13.96 -33.70 -9.05
C ILE A 272 13.24 -33.32 -10.33
N ASP A 273 13.95 -33.32 -11.45
CA ASP A 273 13.35 -33.24 -12.78
C ASP A 273 12.91 -34.64 -13.25
N GLY A 274 11.67 -34.77 -13.74
CA GLY A 274 11.12 -36.03 -14.27
C GLY A 274 10.28 -36.86 -13.30
N GLN A 275 10.66 -38.11 -13.03
CA GLN A 275 9.86 -39.05 -12.23
C GLN A 275 10.02 -38.78 -10.71
N ASN A 276 9.27 -37.79 -10.22
CA ASN A 276 9.07 -37.54 -8.80
C ASN A 276 8.87 -38.85 -8.00
N PRO A 277 9.44 -38.99 -6.80
CA PRO A 277 9.23 -40.15 -5.94
C PRO A 277 7.75 -40.29 -5.52
N TRP A 278 7.35 -41.46 -5.03
CA TRP A 278 5.98 -41.64 -4.53
C TRP A 278 5.71 -40.75 -3.31
N ASN A 279 4.45 -40.33 -3.15
CA ASN A 279 3.97 -39.45 -2.08
C ASN A 279 4.81 -38.16 -1.99
N SER A 280 4.82 -37.41 -3.09
CA SER A 280 5.55 -36.16 -3.20
C SER A 280 4.71 -35.04 -3.80
N VAL A 281 5.07 -33.81 -3.44
CA VAL A 281 4.53 -32.57 -4.02
C VAL A 281 5.70 -31.78 -4.62
N SER A 282 5.59 -31.37 -5.88
CA SER A 282 6.60 -30.51 -6.52
C SER A 282 5.97 -29.34 -7.27
N GLY A 283 6.77 -28.29 -7.45
CA GLY A 283 6.36 -27.07 -8.14
C GLY A 283 7.49 -26.05 -8.18
N ARG A 284 7.11 -24.80 -8.42
CA ARG A 284 8.03 -23.66 -8.47
C ARG A 284 7.47 -22.47 -7.69
N VAL A 285 8.37 -21.74 -7.04
CA VAL A 285 8.15 -20.47 -6.37
C VAL A 285 8.91 -19.37 -7.12
N TRP A 286 8.28 -18.20 -7.28
CA TRP A 286 8.92 -17.03 -7.87
C TRP A 286 8.34 -15.74 -7.28
N LEU A 287 9.06 -14.64 -7.42
CA LEU A 287 8.54 -13.30 -7.14
C LEU A 287 7.83 -12.80 -8.39
N GLU A 288 6.51 -12.60 -8.30
CA GLU A 288 5.64 -12.20 -9.40
C GLU A 288 5.76 -10.70 -9.69
N THR A 289 6.07 -10.35 -10.93
CA THR A 289 6.18 -8.95 -11.37
C THR A 289 4.89 -8.40 -12.00
N GLY A 290 3.92 -9.27 -12.31
CA GLY A 290 2.77 -8.95 -13.16
C GLY A 290 3.19 -8.56 -14.57
N GLY A 291 4.34 -9.05 -15.05
CA GLY A 291 5.04 -8.57 -16.25
C GLY A 291 4.31 -8.88 -17.56
N LEU A 292 4.52 -10.08 -18.12
CA LEU A 292 3.90 -10.49 -19.38
C LEU A 292 2.43 -10.94 -19.20
N ASP A 293 2.03 -11.20 -17.97
CA ASP A 293 0.73 -11.77 -17.59
C ASP A 293 -0.45 -10.78 -17.67
N LYS A 294 -0.19 -9.49 -17.94
CA LYS A 294 -1.23 -8.45 -18.12
C LYS A 294 -2.23 -8.75 -19.24
N GLY A 295 -1.89 -9.65 -20.17
CA GLY A 295 -2.80 -10.16 -21.20
C GLY A 295 -3.63 -11.39 -20.80
N ILE A 296 -3.25 -12.12 -19.74
CA ILE A 296 -3.85 -13.40 -19.31
C ILE A 296 -4.50 -13.21 -17.95
N VAL A 297 -5.56 -12.40 -17.93
CA VAL A 297 -6.06 -11.80 -16.69
C VAL A 297 -6.92 -12.76 -15.86
N ALA A 298 -7.68 -13.64 -16.51
CA ALA A 298 -8.73 -14.46 -15.89
C ALA A 298 -8.21 -15.69 -15.12
N THR A 299 -6.90 -15.93 -15.11
CA THR A 299 -6.22 -17.00 -14.35
C THR A 299 -5.07 -16.41 -13.52
N GLY A 300 -4.39 -17.23 -12.71
CA GLY A 300 -3.12 -16.84 -12.10
C GLY A 300 -1.98 -16.83 -13.13
N PRO A 301 -0.85 -16.22 -12.76
CA PRO A 301 0.28 -15.99 -13.66
C PRO A 301 1.03 -17.28 -14.01
N SER A 302 1.86 -17.21 -15.05
CA SER A 302 2.89 -18.21 -15.37
C SER A 302 4.27 -17.59 -15.17
N LYS A 303 5.20 -18.25 -14.47
CA LYS A 303 6.57 -17.73 -14.33
C LYS A 303 7.16 -17.37 -15.71
N ASN A 304 7.48 -16.11 -15.88
CA ASN A 304 8.05 -15.55 -17.10
C ASN A 304 9.52 -15.11 -16.87
N THR A 305 10.13 -14.42 -17.84
CA THR A 305 11.56 -14.01 -17.77
C THR A 305 11.83 -12.75 -16.94
N ALA A 306 10.79 -11.98 -16.60
CA ALA A 306 10.90 -10.82 -15.71
C ALA A 306 10.86 -11.24 -14.23
N ASP A 307 10.29 -12.41 -13.92
CA ASP A 307 10.05 -12.89 -12.55
C ASP A 307 11.30 -13.51 -11.91
N PRO A 308 11.85 -12.91 -10.83
CA PRO A 308 12.94 -13.51 -10.08
C PRO A 308 12.57 -14.88 -9.52
N ALA A 309 13.51 -15.82 -9.55
CA ALA A 309 13.39 -17.04 -8.76
C ALA A 309 13.40 -16.70 -7.26
N ALA A 310 12.49 -17.30 -6.50
CA ALA A 310 12.53 -17.26 -5.05
C ALA A 310 13.57 -18.29 -4.56
N ASP A 311 14.85 -18.05 -4.86
CA ASP A 311 15.98 -18.92 -4.51
C ASP A 311 16.16 -18.99 -2.98
N GLY A 312 16.28 -20.19 -2.41
CA GLY A 312 16.53 -20.39 -0.98
C GLY A 312 15.36 -20.06 -0.04
N TYR A 313 14.12 -19.95 -0.56
CA TYR A 313 12.89 -19.84 0.23
C TYR A 313 12.48 -21.23 0.73
N THR A 314 11.75 -21.32 1.83
CA THR A 314 11.30 -22.61 2.39
C THR A 314 9.83 -22.83 2.07
N VAL A 315 9.53 -23.94 1.42
CA VAL A 315 8.16 -24.41 1.16
C VAL A 315 7.79 -25.43 2.24
N TYR A 316 6.64 -25.23 2.87
CA TYR A 316 6.10 -26.15 3.87
C TYR A 316 4.77 -26.71 3.37
N ALA A 317 4.56 -28.01 3.55
CA ALA A 317 3.27 -28.65 3.27
C ALA A 317 2.87 -29.62 4.38
N SER A 318 1.62 -29.52 4.81
CA SER A 318 1.00 -30.38 5.80
C SER A 318 -0.11 -31.22 5.16
N THR A 319 -0.36 -32.41 5.72
CA THR A 319 -1.45 -33.29 5.29
C THR A 319 -2.15 -33.95 6.48
N LEU A 320 -3.45 -34.24 6.35
CA LEU A 320 -4.26 -34.78 7.45
C LEU A 320 -4.24 -36.32 7.52
N THR A 321 -4.44 -36.84 8.73
CA THR A 321 -4.74 -38.26 8.99
C THR A 321 -6.08 -38.66 8.38
N LYS A 322 -6.43 -39.96 8.41
CA LYS A 322 -7.76 -40.45 7.99
C LYS A 322 -8.89 -39.79 8.79
N ASP A 323 -8.72 -39.65 10.11
CA ASP A 323 -9.73 -39.05 10.99
C ASP A 323 -9.79 -37.52 10.84
N GLY A 324 -8.63 -36.85 10.75
CA GLY A 324 -8.55 -35.43 10.46
C GLY A 324 -9.20 -35.07 9.12
N ALA A 325 -8.97 -35.87 8.08
CA ALA A 325 -9.62 -35.71 6.78
C ALA A 325 -11.15 -35.87 6.88
N ALA A 326 -11.65 -36.84 7.65
CA ALA A 326 -13.08 -37.02 7.88
C ALA A 326 -13.71 -35.87 8.69
N ALA A 327 -12.98 -35.28 9.65
CA ALA A 327 -13.41 -34.08 10.37
C ALA A 327 -13.44 -32.85 9.44
N ASN A 328 -12.38 -32.63 8.66
CA ASN A 328 -12.28 -31.56 7.68
C ASN A 328 -13.36 -31.63 6.60
N GLN A 329 -13.66 -32.83 6.08
CA GLN A 329 -14.76 -33.07 5.14
C GLN A 329 -16.11 -32.57 5.69
N LYS A 330 -16.42 -32.91 6.96
CA LYS A 330 -17.65 -32.44 7.63
C LYS A 330 -17.70 -30.91 7.76
N LEU A 331 -16.58 -30.26 8.10
CA LEU A 331 -16.53 -28.79 8.14
C LEU A 331 -16.76 -28.17 6.76
N HIS A 332 -16.12 -28.70 5.71
CA HIS A 332 -16.31 -28.22 4.33
C HIS A 332 -17.76 -28.40 3.86
N GLU A 333 -18.47 -29.43 4.30
CA GLU A 333 -19.89 -29.66 3.99
C GLU A 333 -20.81 -28.71 4.78
N GLN A 334 -20.53 -28.52 6.08
CA GLN A 334 -21.28 -27.65 6.98
C GLN A 334 -21.15 -26.16 6.61
N TYR A 335 -19.92 -25.72 6.31
CA TYR A 335 -19.57 -24.32 6.03
C TYR A 335 -19.35 -24.05 4.53
N LYS A 336 -19.90 -24.89 3.64
CA LYS A 336 -19.75 -24.78 2.17
C LYS A 336 -20.12 -23.42 1.55
N ASN A 337 -20.92 -22.62 2.27
CA ASN A 337 -21.41 -21.30 1.88
C ASN A 337 -20.88 -20.17 2.79
N ASP A 338 -19.97 -20.48 3.72
CA ASP A 338 -19.44 -19.54 4.72
C ASP A 338 -17.94 -19.83 4.95
N PRO A 339 -17.07 -19.42 4.01
CA PRO A 339 -15.67 -19.81 4.04
C PRO A 339 -14.87 -19.12 5.16
N ASP A 340 -15.37 -18.02 5.72
CA ASP A 340 -14.78 -17.37 6.90
C ASP A 340 -14.98 -18.25 8.15
N LYS A 341 -16.21 -18.74 8.38
CA LYS A 341 -16.47 -19.74 9.43
C LYS A 341 -15.77 -21.07 9.18
N LEU A 342 -15.53 -21.45 7.92
CA LEU A 342 -14.73 -22.65 7.62
C LEU A 342 -13.30 -22.49 8.15
N ALA A 343 -12.66 -21.34 7.93
CA ALA A 343 -11.33 -21.06 8.46
C ALA A 343 -11.30 -21.03 10.01
N GLU A 344 -12.29 -20.41 10.65
CA GLU A 344 -12.44 -20.41 12.12
C GLU A 344 -12.61 -21.82 12.69
N ALA A 345 -13.49 -22.62 12.08
CA ALA A 345 -13.75 -23.99 12.51
C ALA A 345 -12.57 -24.92 12.23
N THR A 346 -11.84 -24.74 11.13
CA THR A 346 -10.60 -25.51 10.85
C THR A 346 -9.51 -25.18 11.86
N LYS A 347 -9.29 -23.89 12.18
CA LYS A 347 -8.35 -23.50 13.25
C LYS A 347 -8.72 -24.19 14.57
N LYS A 348 -9.98 -24.06 15.00
CA LYS A 348 -10.44 -24.68 16.25
C LYS A 348 -10.28 -26.21 16.25
N MET A 349 -10.61 -26.87 15.15
CA MET A 349 -10.44 -28.33 15.02
C MET A 349 -8.99 -28.76 15.27
N LEU A 350 -8.01 -28.02 14.75
CA LEU A 350 -6.59 -28.36 14.85
C LEU A 350 -5.98 -27.93 16.20
N GLU A 351 -6.55 -26.94 16.87
CA GLU A 351 -6.22 -26.59 18.26
C GLU A 351 -6.79 -27.61 19.27
N ASP A 352 -8.01 -28.12 19.03
CA ASP A 352 -8.64 -29.17 19.86
C ASP A 352 -8.04 -30.57 19.57
N HIS A 353 -7.59 -30.82 18.33
CA HIS A 353 -7.08 -32.10 17.83
C HIS A 353 -5.79 -31.94 16.99
N PRO A 354 -4.64 -31.58 17.60
CA PRO A 354 -3.38 -31.45 16.87
C PRO A 354 -2.90 -32.75 16.21
N GLU A 355 -3.34 -33.91 16.71
CA GLU A 355 -3.08 -35.24 16.14
C GLU A 355 -3.74 -35.49 14.77
N TYR A 356 -4.64 -34.62 14.33
CA TYR A 356 -5.27 -34.71 13.01
C TYR A 356 -4.33 -34.36 11.86
N ILE A 357 -3.21 -33.68 12.12
CA ILE A 357 -2.17 -33.44 11.11
C ILE A 357 -1.20 -34.62 11.15
N LEU A 358 -1.21 -35.44 10.09
CA LEU A 358 -0.38 -36.64 9.96
C LEU A 358 1.11 -36.29 9.92
N LYS A 359 1.45 -35.28 9.10
CA LYS A 359 2.84 -34.95 8.76
C LYS A 359 2.93 -33.54 8.19
N THR A 360 4.02 -32.85 8.53
CA THR A 360 4.47 -31.62 7.87
C THR A 360 5.87 -31.85 7.30
N VAL A 361 6.05 -31.53 6.02
CA VAL A 361 7.34 -31.60 5.33
C VAL A 361 7.75 -30.19 4.91
N SER A 362 9.02 -29.83 5.11
CA SER A 362 9.62 -28.62 4.56
C SER A 362 10.70 -28.95 3.53
N GLY A 363 10.98 -28.01 2.64
CA GLY A 363 12.06 -28.14 1.66
C GLY A 363 12.41 -26.79 1.04
N THR A 364 13.69 -26.59 0.77
CA THR A 364 14.21 -25.33 0.25
C THR A 364 14.17 -25.31 -1.28
N THR A 365 13.83 -24.16 -1.85
CA THR A 365 13.84 -23.93 -3.31
C THR A 365 15.26 -23.82 -3.86
N ASP A 366 15.47 -24.34 -5.07
CA ASP A 366 16.73 -24.15 -5.81
C ASP A 366 16.83 -22.75 -6.47
N ALA A 367 17.95 -22.51 -7.16
CA ALA A 367 18.24 -21.25 -7.85
C ALA A 367 17.22 -20.87 -8.95
N GLU A 368 16.44 -21.84 -9.47
CA GLU A 368 15.35 -21.61 -10.40
C GLU A 368 13.98 -21.46 -9.71
N GLY A 369 13.96 -21.57 -8.37
CA GLY A 369 12.80 -21.51 -7.49
C GLY A 369 12.05 -22.84 -7.37
N ARG A 370 12.62 -23.95 -7.85
CA ARG A 370 11.94 -25.26 -7.90
C ARG A 370 12.11 -26.01 -6.58
N TYR A 371 11.11 -26.80 -6.22
CA TYR A 371 11.15 -27.61 -4.99
C TYR A 371 10.48 -28.97 -5.19
N THR A 372 10.79 -29.91 -4.30
CA THR A 372 10.08 -31.18 -4.16
C THR A 372 10.04 -31.56 -2.69
N LEU A 373 8.85 -31.85 -2.16
CA LEU A 373 8.61 -32.31 -0.79
C LEU A 373 8.23 -33.79 -0.82
N ARG A 374 9.02 -34.63 -0.16
CA ARG A 374 8.83 -36.08 -0.05
C ARG A 374 8.17 -36.42 1.29
N PHE A 375 6.99 -37.02 1.25
CA PHE A 375 6.26 -37.43 2.46
C PHE A 375 6.61 -38.86 2.92
N ASN A 376 7.29 -39.65 2.08
CA ASN A 376 7.81 -40.95 2.47
C ASN A 376 9.06 -40.85 3.35
N ASP A 377 9.15 -41.78 4.30
CA ASP A 377 10.26 -42.03 5.23
C ASP A 377 11.39 -42.92 4.64
N GLY A 378 11.35 -43.16 3.32
CA GLY A 378 12.25 -44.10 2.64
C GLY A 378 11.67 -45.49 2.39
N GLN A 379 10.44 -45.79 2.83
CA GLN A 379 9.78 -47.06 2.50
C GLN A 379 9.51 -47.22 0.98
N THR A 380 9.83 -48.41 0.46
CA THR A 380 9.44 -48.82 -0.90
C THR A 380 7.93 -48.94 -1.02
N ALA A 381 7.38 -48.53 -2.17
CA ALA A 381 5.93 -48.41 -2.39
C ALA A 381 5.14 -49.70 -2.08
N THR A 382 4.49 -49.72 -0.91
CA THR A 382 3.44 -50.66 -0.55
C THR A 382 2.07 -49.98 -0.55
N GLN A 383 1.01 -50.77 -0.54
CA GLN A 383 -0.29 -50.44 -1.11
C GLN A 383 -1.20 -49.59 -0.19
N GLN A 384 -0.79 -48.37 0.20
CA GLN A 384 -1.70 -47.30 0.69
C GLN A 384 -1.04 -45.91 0.71
N SER A 385 -1.02 -45.22 -0.43
CA SER A 385 -0.42 -43.88 -0.58
C SER A 385 -1.09 -42.76 0.24
N ARG A 386 -2.38 -42.91 0.55
CA ARG A 386 -3.13 -41.98 1.42
C ARG A 386 -2.67 -41.98 2.87
N ASP A 387 -1.91 -42.98 3.30
CA ASP A 387 -1.41 -43.11 4.67
C ASP A 387 -0.10 -42.33 4.89
N ASN A 388 0.46 -41.77 3.82
CA ASN A 388 1.65 -40.90 3.85
C ASN A 388 1.34 -39.49 3.30
N LEU A 389 0.45 -39.38 2.30
CA LEU A 389 0.06 -38.10 1.70
C LEU A 389 -1.42 -38.12 1.29
N ASN A 390 -2.25 -37.31 1.94
CA ASN A 390 -3.66 -37.16 1.57
C ASN A 390 -3.85 -35.92 0.66
N VAL A 391 -3.80 -36.14 -0.65
CA VAL A 391 -3.86 -35.06 -1.66
C VAL A 391 -5.22 -34.36 -1.75
N ASP A 392 -6.25 -34.89 -1.10
CA ASP A 392 -7.56 -34.24 -0.93
C ASP A 392 -7.61 -33.31 0.30
N HIS A 393 -6.64 -33.45 1.21
CA HIS A 393 -6.57 -32.72 2.48
C HIS A 393 -5.12 -32.33 2.78
N MET A 394 -4.65 -31.32 2.06
CA MET A 394 -3.34 -30.70 2.27
C MET A 394 -3.44 -29.18 2.38
N PHE A 395 -2.43 -28.57 2.98
CA PHE A 395 -2.21 -27.14 2.99
C PHE A 395 -0.72 -26.86 2.74
N LEU A 396 -0.41 -25.80 1.97
CA LEU A 396 0.97 -25.45 1.60
C LEU A 396 1.17 -23.94 1.70
N TRP A 397 2.27 -23.53 2.34
CA TRP A 397 2.71 -22.14 2.41
C TRP A 397 4.21 -22.02 2.12
N VAL A 398 4.66 -20.78 1.94
CA VAL A 398 6.05 -20.45 1.66
C VAL A 398 6.50 -19.38 2.64
N GLU A 399 7.74 -19.48 3.09
CA GLU A 399 8.41 -18.47 3.91
C GLU A 399 9.70 -18.02 3.22
N ASN A 400 10.08 -16.75 3.42
CA ASN A 400 11.35 -16.22 2.94
C ASN A 400 12.52 -16.70 3.82
N LYS A 401 13.74 -16.22 3.51
CA LYS A 401 14.97 -16.59 4.22
C LYS A 401 14.97 -16.19 5.71
N ASP A 402 14.09 -15.27 6.10
CA ASP A 402 13.93 -14.78 7.47
C ASP A 402 12.76 -15.46 8.22
N GLY A 403 12.11 -16.48 7.64
CA GLY A 403 10.96 -17.18 8.23
C GLY A 403 9.63 -16.43 8.12
N VAL A 404 9.56 -15.36 7.33
CA VAL A 404 8.33 -14.57 7.14
C VAL A 404 7.45 -15.22 6.07
N VAL A 405 6.21 -15.56 6.44
CA VAL A 405 5.20 -16.14 5.53
C VAL A 405 4.91 -15.19 4.36
N GLN A 406 4.97 -15.74 3.16
CA GLN A 406 4.79 -15.01 1.90
C GLN A 406 3.39 -15.25 1.34
N HIS A 407 2.85 -14.22 0.69
CA HIS A 407 1.51 -14.21 0.08
C HIS A 407 1.61 -14.15 -1.46
N GLY A 408 0.51 -14.39 -2.17
CA GLY A 408 0.44 -14.33 -3.63
C GLY A 408 -0.56 -15.29 -4.26
N TYR A 409 -0.28 -15.62 -5.52
CA TYR A 409 -1.06 -16.59 -6.29
C TYR A 409 -0.67 -18.02 -5.87
N THR A 410 -1.63 -18.80 -5.39
CA THR A 410 -1.42 -20.16 -4.84
C THR A 410 -2.69 -21.00 -4.99
N GLY A 411 -2.66 -22.29 -4.67
CA GLY A 411 -3.89 -23.03 -4.40
C GLY A 411 -4.53 -22.65 -3.05
N PHE A 412 -3.73 -22.12 -2.11
CA PHE A 412 -3.98 -22.18 -0.66
C PHE A 412 -4.09 -20.79 0.00
N HIS A 413 -5.03 -19.95 -0.46
CA HIS A 413 -5.19 -18.57 0.03
C HIS A 413 -5.88 -18.39 1.40
N THR A 414 -6.38 -19.47 1.97
CA THR A 414 -7.03 -19.49 3.28
C THR A 414 -6.43 -20.67 4.07
N PRO A 415 -6.14 -20.54 5.38
CA PRO A 415 -5.57 -21.63 6.20
C PRO A 415 -6.54 -22.81 6.44
N VAL A 416 -6.87 -23.56 5.37
CA VAL A 416 -7.78 -24.71 5.38
C VAL A 416 -7.19 -25.87 4.58
N PHE A 417 -7.44 -27.10 5.01
CA PHE A 417 -6.94 -28.30 4.32
C PHE A 417 -7.87 -28.68 3.18
N GLN A 418 -7.32 -28.82 1.98
CA GLN A 418 -8.10 -28.97 0.75
C GLN A 418 -7.34 -29.75 -0.32
N ARG A 419 -8.04 -30.05 -1.42
CA ARG A 419 -7.45 -30.77 -2.55
C ARG A 419 -6.40 -29.93 -3.26
N PHE A 420 -5.30 -30.56 -3.67
CA PHE A 420 -4.19 -29.94 -4.40
C PHE A 420 -4.56 -29.12 -5.66
N THR A 421 -5.77 -29.33 -6.22
CA THR A 421 -6.29 -28.62 -7.40
C THR A 421 -7.23 -27.44 -7.05
N ALA A 422 -7.37 -27.06 -5.79
CA ALA A 422 -8.22 -25.95 -5.32
C ALA A 422 -7.59 -24.56 -5.63
N GLY A 423 -8.18 -23.48 -5.08
CA GLY A 423 -7.73 -22.09 -5.29
C GLY A 423 -8.29 -21.41 -6.54
N GLY A 424 -9.30 -22.03 -7.18
CA GLY A 424 -10.03 -21.46 -8.32
C GLY A 424 -9.11 -20.94 -9.43
N ASN A 425 -9.35 -19.71 -9.87
CA ASN A 425 -8.53 -19.04 -10.89
C ASN A 425 -7.45 -18.11 -10.31
N PHE A 426 -7.21 -18.13 -9.00
CA PHE A 426 -6.06 -17.44 -8.39
C PHE A 426 -4.81 -18.33 -8.25
N ARG A 427 -4.94 -19.65 -8.48
CA ARG A 427 -3.77 -20.56 -8.59
C ARG A 427 -2.89 -20.18 -9.80
N PRO A 428 -1.55 -20.24 -9.68
CA PRO A 428 -0.68 -20.02 -10.82
C PRO A 428 -0.85 -21.11 -11.88
N SER A 429 -0.40 -20.80 -13.08
CA SER A 429 -0.28 -21.72 -14.20
C SER A 429 1.08 -22.46 -14.14
N ALA A 430 1.20 -23.69 -14.65
CA ALA A 430 0.12 -24.56 -15.09
C ALA A 430 -0.65 -25.16 -13.89
N VAL A 431 -1.87 -25.66 -14.12
CA VAL A 431 -2.70 -26.26 -13.08
C VAL A 431 -2.00 -27.50 -12.47
N PRO A 432 -2.04 -27.68 -11.14
CA PRO A 432 -1.54 -28.88 -10.46
C PRO A 432 -2.11 -30.19 -11.02
N ALA A 433 -1.26 -31.20 -11.21
CA ALA A 433 -1.63 -32.48 -11.82
C ALA A 433 -0.86 -33.67 -11.22
N PRO A 434 -1.38 -34.92 -11.37
CA PRO A 434 -0.65 -36.13 -10.99
C PRO A 434 0.28 -36.61 -12.11
N ASN A 435 1.55 -36.90 -11.77
CA ASN A 435 2.61 -37.35 -12.67
C ASN A 435 2.50 -38.86 -12.97
N VAL A 436 1.42 -39.25 -13.64
CA VAL A 436 1.14 -40.63 -14.09
C VAL A 436 0.41 -40.63 -15.45
N LEU A 437 0.80 -41.54 -16.35
CA LEU A 437 0.19 -41.72 -17.67
C LEU A 437 -1.20 -42.37 -17.64
N THR A 438 -1.61 -42.88 -16.47
CA THR A 438 -2.91 -43.54 -16.24
C THR A 438 -3.58 -42.91 -15.01
N PRO A 439 -4.93 -42.83 -14.96
CA PRO A 439 -5.67 -42.19 -13.85
C PRO A 439 -5.68 -43.01 -12.55
N ASP A 440 -4.60 -43.76 -12.27
CA ASP A 440 -4.39 -44.48 -11.02
C ASP A 440 -4.02 -43.49 -9.91
N ILE A 441 -5.04 -42.90 -9.30
CA ILE A 441 -4.93 -41.99 -8.14
C ILE A 441 -4.41 -42.67 -6.86
N SER A 442 -4.06 -43.96 -6.87
CA SER A 442 -3.29 -44.57 -5.78
C SER A 442 -1.83 -44.10 -5.76
N ARG A 443 -1.43 -43.23 -6.70
CA ARG A 443 -0.05 -42.78 -6.93
C ARG A 443 0.08 -41.27 -6.72
N ASN A 444 0.30 -40.85 -5.47
CA ASN A 444 0.41 -39.43 -5.12
C ASN A 444 1.76 -38.82 -5.53
N ARG A 445 1.96 -38.58 -6.83
CA ARG A 445 3.08 -37.82 -7.38
C ARG A 445 2.55 -36.51 -7.95
N ILE A 446 2.44 -35.46 -7.15
CA ILE A 446 1.84 -34.20 -7.61
C ILE A 446 2.92 -33.26 -8.13
N TYR A 447 2.67 -32.63 -9.28
CA TYR A 447 3.53 -31.61 -9.87
C TYR A 447 2.72 -30.35 -10.24
N ASN A 448 3.41 -29.26 -10.58
CA ASN A 448 2.84 -27.92 -10.80
C ASN A 448 2.11 -27.32 -9.60
N VAL A 449 2.46 -27.70 -8.35
CA VAL A 449 1.97 -26.99 -7.15
C VAL A 449 2.79 -25.71 -6.99
N ASN A 450 2.48 -24.75 -7.84
CA ASN A 450 3.21 -23.49 -7.99
C ASN A 450 2.73 -22.44 -7.00
N TYR A 451 3.62 -21.50 -6.66
CA TYR A 451 3.31 -20.33 -5.83
C TYR A 451 3.99 -19.10 -6.44
N ALA A 452 3.20 -18.16 -6.98
CA ALA A 452 3.72 -16.89 -7.47
C ALA A 452 3.60 -15.87 -6.33
N LEU A 453 4.69 -15.62 -5.62
CA LEU A 453 4.72 -14.72 -4.48
C LEU A 453 4.50 -13.30 -4.97
N MET A 454 3.54 -12.60 -4.38
CA MET A 454 3.35 -11.18 -4.59
C MET A 454 3.75 -10.46 -3.30
N PRO A 455 5.04 -10.09 -3.12
CA PRO A 455 5.51 -9.41 -1.92
C PRO A 455 4.91 -8.00 -1.90
N TYR A 456 3.77 -7.85 -1.24
CA TYR A 456 3.07 -6.58 -1.11
C TYR A 456 3.62 -5.82 0.08
N SER A 457 4.08 -4.59 -0.18
CA SER A 457 4.38 -3.62 0.86
C SER A 457 3.78 -2.29 0.44
N PRO A 458 2.70 -1.82 1.10
CA PRO A 458 2.18 -0.49 0.84
C PRO A 458 3.21 0.55 1.26
N VAL A 459 3.47 1.47 0.34
CA VAL A 459 4.49 2.51 0.46
C VAL A 459 3.91 3.84 0.06
N SER A 460 4.42 4.90 0.66
CA SER A 460 4.17 6.27 0.24
C SER A 460 5.48 7.03 0.06
N ILE A 461 5.44 7.98 -0.88
CA ILE A 461 6.53 8.89 -1.17
C ILE A 461 5.97 10.31 -1.15
N THR A 462 6.72 11.21 -0.54
CA THR A 462 6.47 12.65 -0.49
C THR A 462 7.75 13.38 -0.90
N ALA A 463 7.73 14.70 -0.90
CA ALA A 463 8.94 15.50 -1.01
C ALA A 463 8.82 16.79 -0.19
N ASP A 464 9.93 17.48 0.00
CA ASP A 464 10.00 18.82 0.58
C ASP A 464 9.25 19.90 -0.23
N TYR A 465 8.83 19.62 -1.45
CA TYR A 465 7.94 20.44 -2.28
C TYR A 465 6.77 19.60 -2.85
N ASN A 466 5.68 20.25 -3.26
CA ASN A 466 4.45 19.60 -3.72
C ASN A 466 3.64 20.47 -4.72
N ALA A 467 2.50 19.95 -5.19
CA ALA A 467 1.59 20.66 -6.10
C ALA A 467 0.44 21.44 -5.44
N ILE A 468 0.25 21.30 -4.12
CA ILE A 468 -0.94 21.76 -3.39
C ILE A 468 -0.69 23.15 -2.77
N ASP A 469 0.32 23.26 -1.92
CA ASP A 469 0.60 24.47 -1.13
C ASP A 469 2.04 25.00 -1.28
N LYS A 470 3.00 24.14 -1.63
CA LYS A 470 4.44 24.42 -1.61
C LYS A 470 5.15 24.03 -2.92
N PRO A 471 4.91 24.76 -4.03
CA PRO A 471 5.59 24.53 -5.31
C PRO A 471 7.08 24.89 -5.26
N ALA A 472 7.87 24.33 -6.18
CA ALA A 472 9.31 24.56 -6.28
C ALA A 472 9.64 25.61 -7.37
N ALA A 473 10.66 26.44 -7.14
CA ALA A 473 11.14 27.39 -8.13
C ALA A 473 12.21 26.76 -9.06
N PRO A 474 12.41 27.27 -10.28
CA PRO A 474 13.51 26.86 -11.16
C PRO A 474 14.88 26.97 -10.46
N GLY A 475 15.67 25.90 -10.51
CA GLY A 475 16.95 25.76 -9.81
C GLY A 475 16.86 25.21 -8.37
N THR A 476 15.66 25.08 -7.78
CA THR A 476 15.48 24.44 -6.46
C THR A 476 15.87 22.97 -6.52
N THR A 477 16.59 22.49 -5.50
CA THR A 477 16.79 21.04 -5.29
C THR A 477 15.68 20.49 -4.41
N VAL A 478 15.01 19.46 -4.89
CA VAL A 478 13.93 18.75 -4.21
C VAL A 478 14.46 17.45 -3.60
N THR A 479 14.06 17.16 -2.37
CA THR A 479 14.43 15.98 -1.59
C THR A 479 13.20 15.11 -1.35
N PRO A 480 13.16 13.85 -1.82
CA PRO A 480 12.03 12.97 -1.57
C PRO A 480 12.15 12.29 -0.19
N GLU A 481 10.99 12.00 0.41
CA GLU A 481 10.85 11.29 1.68
C GLU A 481 10.05 10.00 1.46
N PHE A 482 10.47 8.89 2.10
CA PHE A 482 9.88 7.56 1.89
C PHE A 482 9.34 6.96 3.19
N LYS A 483 8.12 6.41 3.12
CA LYS A 483 7.41 5.77 4.24
C LYS A 483 6.93 4.38 3.83
N GLY A 484 6.97 3.46 4.80
CA GLY A 484 6.89 2.01 4.57
C GLY A 484 8.27 1.37 4.33
N ASP A 485 8.23 0.14 3.85
CA ASP A 485 9.38 -0.72 3.50
C ASP A 485 9.22 -1.21 2.06
N LEU A 486 10.30 -1.57 1.36
CA LEU A 486 10.18 -2.13 0.01
C LEU A 486 10.00 -3.65 0.04
N SER A 487 9.22 -4.14 -0.92
CA SER A 487 9.13 -5.54 -1.30
C SER A 487 10.48 -6.11 -1.78
N ASP A 488 10.65 -7.43 -1.68
CA ASP A 488 11.79 -8.19 -2.27
C ASP A 488 11.95 -8.03 -3.80
N LEU A 489 10.99 -7.43 -4.49
CA LEU A 489 11.07 -7.12 -5.92
C LEU A 489 12.13 -6.04 -6.24
N PRO A 490 12.86 -6.16 -7.37
CA PRO A 490 13.77 -5.13 -7.85
C PRO A 490 13.06 -3.77 -7.95
N SER A 491 13.64 -2.77 -7.29
CA SER A 491 13.01 -1.47 -7.06
C SER A 491 13.95 -0.30 -7.38
N LYS A 492 13.37 0.82 -7.84
CA LYS A 492 14.08 2.06 -8.16
C LYS A 492 13.20 3.28 -7.93
N ILE A 493 13.83 4.43 -7.75
CA ILE A 493 13.16 5.74 -7.81
C ILE A 493 13.37 6.35 -9.19
N GLU A 494 12.31 6.85 -9.80
CA GLU A 494 12.37 7.61 -11.04
C GLU A 494 11.79 9.01 -10.84
N TRP A 495 12.55 10.02 -11.27
CA TRP A 495 12.01 11.35 -11.54
C TRP A 495 11.52 11.38 -12.98
N ARG A 496 10.28 11.81 -13.19
CA ARG A 496 9.63 11.89 -14.50
C ARG A 496 9.06 13.27 -14.75
N ASP A 497 9.08 13.73 -16.00
CA ASP A 497 8.36 14.95 -16.39
C ASP A 497 6.84 14.71 -16.48
N LYS A 498 6.08 15.76 -16.78
CA LYS A 498 4.63 15.72 -17.01
C LYS A 498 4.19 14.72 -18.10
N ASN A 499 5.02 14.49 -19.11
CA ASN A 499 4.75 13.51 -20.17
C ASN A 499 5.02 12.06 -19.73
N GLY A 500 5.62 11.86 -18.55
CA GLY A 500 6.06 10.57 -18.05
C GLY A 500 7.47 10.16 -18.53
N LYS A 501 8.21 11.07 -19.19
CA LYS A 501 9.60 10.81 -19.59
C LYS A 501 10.49 10.79 -18.35
N VAL A 502 11.24 9.71 -18.16
CA VAL A 502 12.25 9.61 -17.09
C VAL A 502 13.37 10.63 -17.34
N VAL A 503 13.63 11.47 -16.34
CA VAL A 503 14.68 12.51 -16.33
C VAL A 503 15.80 12.21 -15.33
N LYS A 504 15.57 11.36 -14.33
CA LYS A 504 16.59 10.77 -13.46
C LYS A 504 16.11 9.42 -12.94
N THR A 505 17.03 8.46 -12.81
CA THR A 505 16.80 7.16 -12.15
C THR A 505 17.78 7.01 -10.99
N CYS A 506 17.32 6.42 -9.89
CA CYS A 506 18.14 5.96 -8.78
C CYS A 506 17.77 4.50 -8.49
N ASP A 507 18.65 3.58 -8.87
CA ASP A 507 18.50 2.16 -8.54
C ASP A 507 18.72 1.96 -7.03
N LEU A 508 17.95 1.06 -6.41
CA LEU A 508 18.00 0.83 -4.96
C LEU A 508 18.69 -0.50 -4.66
N ASP A 509 19.72 -0.43 -3.81
CA ASP A 509 20.40 -1.59 -3.26
C ASP A 509 19.59 -2.12 -2.06
N GLN A 510 18.99 -3.30 -2.21
CA GLN A 510 18.19 -3.95 -1.16
C GLN A 510 19.00 -4.29 0.10
N SER A 511 20.33 -4.36 0.03
CA SER A 511 21.18 -4.59 1.21
C SER A 511 21.38 -3.34 2.09
N LYS A 512 20.87 -2.18 1.67
CA LYS A 512 21.05 -0.88 2.34
C LYS A 512 19.72 -0.28 2.76
N SER A 513 19.77 0.67 3.71
CA SER A 513 18.58 1.43 4.13
C SER A 513 17.91 2.11 2.94
N VAL A 514 16.67 1.71 2.63
CA VAL A 514 15.85 2.30 1.58
C VAL A 514 15.65 3.80 1.82
N LYS A 515 15.28 4.19 3.04
CA LYS A 515 15.00 5.59 3.40
C LYS A 515 16.19 6.51 3.11
N ALA A 516 17.42 6.08 3.42
CA ALA A 516 18.63 6.83 3.12
C ALA A 516 18.90 6.94 1.61
N GLN A 517 18.67 5.87 0.85
CA GLN A 517 18.85 5.86 -0.60
C GLN A 517 17.82 6.72 -1.33
N VAL A 518 16.55 6.68 -0.90
CA VAL A 518 15.50 7.55 -1.46
C VAL A 518 15.83 9.02 -1.17
N ALA A 519 16.16 9.38 0.08
CA ALA A 519 16.55 10.75 0.43
C ALA A 519 17.77 11.27 -0.38
N ALA A 520 18.71 10.39 -0.75
CA ALA A 520 19.83 10.73 -1.64
C ALA A 520 19.42 10.91 -3.12
N CYS A 521 18.23 10.43 -3.53
CA CYS A 521 17.68 10.60 -4.88
C CYS A 521 17.05 11.98 -5.10
N THR A 522 17.77 13.05 -4.75
CA THR A 522 17.32 14.43 -4.96
C THR A 522 17.18 14.79 -6.44
N PHE A 523 16.41 15.84 -6.77
CA PHE A 523 16.29 16.34 -8.14
C PHE A 523 16.31 17.87 -8.19
N GLY A 524 17.20 18.42 -9.00
CA GLY A 524 17.22 19.86 -9.28
C GLY A 524 16.20 20.21 -10.36
N ILE A 525 15.23 21.06 -10.03
CA ILE A 525 14.30 21.62 -11.01
C ILE A 525 15.13 22.40 -12.06
N PRO A 526 14.99 22.11 -13.37
CA PRO A 526 15.75 22.80 -14.41
C PRO A 526 15.62 24.32 -14.33
N ALA A 527 16.70 25.05 -14.59
CA ALA A 527 16.73 26.51 -14.49
C ALA A 527 15.87 27.22 -15.56
N ASP A 528 15.51 26.50 -16.63
CA ASP A 528 14.61 26.89 -17.73
C ASP A 528 13.19 26.31 -17.59
N ALA A 529 12.88 25.58 -16.50
CA ALA A 529 11.54 25.12 -16.19
C ALA A 529 10.59 26.31 -16.02
N LYS A 530 9.33 26.13 -16.41
CA LYS A 530 8.32 27.19 -16.46
C LYS A 530 7.25 26.97 -15.40
N LYS A 531 6.59 28.05 -15.00
CA LYS A 531 5.38 27.99 -14.16
C LYS A 531 4.37 26.99 -14.76
N GLY A 532 3.92 26.04 -13.96
CA GLY A 532 3.00 24.98 -14.39
C GLY A 532 3.66 23.77 -15.07
N ASP A 533 4.99 23.71 -15.18
CA ASP A 533 5.67 22.42 -15.38
C ASP A 533 5.53 21.56 -14.12
N ILE A 534 5.51 20.24 -14.31
CA ILE A 534 5.34 19.24 -13.25
C ILE A 534 6.46 18.22 -13.35
N PHE A 535 7.08 17.93 -12.21
CA PHE A 535 8.02 16.84 -12.03
C PHE A 535 7.48 15.88 -10.98
N ASN A 536 7.56 14.59 -11.27
CA ASN A 536 7.02 13.53 -10.43
C ASN A 536 8.14 12.66 -9.91
N VAL A 537 8.17 12.39 -8.61
CA VAL A 537 8.98 11.31 -8.04
C VAL A 537 8.11 10.06 -7.91
N VAL A 538 8.58 8.94 -8.45
CA VAL A 538 7.83 7.69 -8.56
C VAL A 538 8.66 6.55 -7.98
N VAL A 539 8.05 5.79 -7.06
CA VAL A 539 8.58 4.49 -6.60
C VAL A 539 8.15 3.45 -7.61
N VAL A 540 9.11 2.76 -8.23
CA VAL A 540 8.87 1.66 -9.15
C VAL A 540 9.35 0.37 -8.50
N SER A 541 8.46 -0.61 -8.32
CA SER A 541 8.78 -1.96 -7.81
C SER A 541 8.30 -3.02 -8.79
N GLY A 542 9.15 -3.99 -9.12
CA GLY A 542 8.84 -5.05 -10.10
C GLY A 542 8.47 -4.51 -11.49
N GLY A 543 8.90 -3.29 -11.83
CA GLY A 543 8.52 -2.60 -13.06
C GLY A 543 7.18 -1.86 -13.03
N ASN A 544 6.49 -1.78 -11.88
CA ASN A 544 5.20 -1.12 -11.72
C ASN A 544 5.31 0.13 -10.83
N ASP A 545 4.54 1.18 -11.15
CA ASP A 545 4.46 2.40 -10.34
C ASP A 545 3.66 2.12 -9.05
N VAL A 546 4.32 2.06 -7.88
CA VAL A 546 3.71 1.66 -6.58
C VAL A 546 3.62 2.78 -5.54
N ALA A 547 4.17 3.96 -5.82
CA ALA A 547 3.84 5.23 -5.16
C ALA A 547 4.31 6.40 -6.03
N ALA A 548 3.67 7.56 -5.93
CA ALA A 548 4.08 8.75 -6.67
C ALA A 548 3.68 10.05 -5.96
N TRP A 549 4.48 11.09 -6.19
CA TRP A 549 4.27 12.45 -5.69
C TRP A 549 4.61 13.49 -6.75
N SER A 550 3.81 14.56 -6.83
CA SER A 550 3.99 15.63 -7.82
C SER A 550 4.52 16.92 -7.19
N VAL A 551 5.53 17.49 -7.85
CA VAL A 551 6.08 18.81 -7.58
C VAL A 551 5.68 19.74 -8.73
N LEU A 552 4.96 20.80 -8.38
CA LEU A 552 4.57 21.84 -9.32
C LEU A 552 5.65 22.93 -9.36
N VAL A 553 5.99 23.40 -10.56
CA VAL A 553 6.94 24.49 -10.76
C VAL A 553 6.22 25.84 -10.68
N THR A 554 6.73 26.74 -9.85
CA THR A 554 6.31 28.15 -9.76
C THR A 554 7.29 29.07 -10.47
N ASP A 555 7.04 30.37 -10.49
CA ASP A 555 7.98 31.34 -11.05
C ASP A 555 9.28 31.38 -10.24
N LYS A 556 10.38 31.80 -10.89
CA LYS A 556 11.69 31.93 -10.26
C LYS A 556 11.71 32.88 -9.05
N ASN A 557 10.74 33.79 -8.98
CA ASN A 557 10.54 34.68 -7.84
C ASN A 557 9.04 34.65 -7.46
N PRO A 558 8.59 33.64 -6.69
CA PRO A 558 7.15 33.38 -6.48
C PRO A 558 6.44 34.53 -5.76
N ASP A 559 7.16 35.26 -4.91
CA ASP A 559 6.64 36.42 -4.17
C ASP A 559 6.36 37.63 -5.06
N ALA A 560 7.08 37.78 -6.18
CA ALA A 560 6.85 38.88 -7.13
C ALA A 560 5.48 38.81 -7.83
N ASP A 561 4.82 37.66 -7.75
CA ASP A 561 3.48 37.43 -8.30
C ASP A 561 2.38 37.52 -7.22
N ILE A 562 2.76 37.78 -5.96
CA ILE A 562 1.89 37.89 -4.78
C ILE A 562 1.91 39.32 -4.23
N TYR A 563 3.10 39.94 -4.15
CA TYR A 563 3.34 41.23 -3.54
C TYR A 563 3.79 42.27 -4.56
N GLU A 564 3.13 43.44 -4.55
CA GLU A 564 3.53 44.61 -5.33
C GLU A 564 4.16 45.65 -4.38
N PRO A 565 5.49 45.86 -4.44
CA PRO A 565 6.17 46.86 -3.63
C PRO A 565 6.10 48.25 -4.28
N ALA A 566 5.75 49.27 -3.49
CA ALA A 566 5.72 50.66 -3.92
C ALA A 566 6.42 51.59 -2.90
N TYR A 567 6.90 52.74 -3.35
CA TYR A 567 7.37 53.82 -2.49
C TYR A 567 6.45 55.03 -2.63
N GLU A 568 6.24 55.75 -1.54
CA GLU A 568 5.55 57.04 -1.56
C GLU A 568 6.45 58.11 -2.21
N ASP A 569 5.91 58.84 -3.18
CA ASP A 569 6.56 60.01 -3.78
C ASP A 569 6.76 61.12 -2.73
N LYS A 570 8.01 61.51 -2.50
CA LYS A 570 8.37 62.53 -1.51
C LYS A 570 9.29 63.59 -2.10
N LEU A 571 8.95 64.86 -1.81
CA LEU A 571 9.81 65.99 -2.13
C LEU A 571 11.09 65.94 -1.28
N VAL A 572 12.25 66.04 -1.93
CA VAL A 572 13.53 66.27 -1.24
C VAL A 572 13.69 67.76 -1.01
N VAL A 573 13.91 68.17 0.23
CA VAL A 573 14.16 69.57 0.60
C VAL A 573 15.66 69.75 0.83
N PRO A 574 16.33 70.73 0.20
CA PRO A 574 17.74 71.02 0.44
C PRO A 574 18.06 71.17 1.94
N GLY A 575 19.22 70.65 2.34
CA GLY A 575 19.66 70.67 3.74
C GLY A 575 18.96 69.68 4.68
N LYS A 576 17.93 68.97 4.22
CA LYS A 576 17.16 68.02 5.03
C LYS A 576 17.20 66.61 4.43
N GLU A 577 17.24 65.61 5.32
CA GLU A 577 17.11 64.20 4.96
C GLU A 577 15.63 63.84 4.73
N THR A 578 15.34 63.27 3.56
CA THR A 578 14.01 62.73 3.21
C THR A 578 14.08 61.20 3.23
N LYS A 579 13.09 60.55 3.86
CA LYS A 579 13.00 59.09 4.01
C LYS A 579 11.70 58.55 3.42
N SER A 580 11.78 57.45 2.67
CA SER A 580 10.63 56.70 2.18
C SER A 580 10.83 55.20 2.38
N SER A 581 9.89 54.56 3.07
CA SER A 581 9.88 53.12 3.32
C SER A 581 8.96 52.43 2.29
N PRO A 582 9.25 51.19 1.87
CA PRO A 582 8.38 50.48 0.93
C PRO A 582 7.06 50.08 1.60
N SER A 583 5.96 50.23 0.87
CA SER A 583 4.68 49.58 1.15
C SER A 583 4.53 48.34 0.28
N PHE A 584 3.87 47.31 0.80
CA PHE A 584 3.56 46.09 0.06
C PHE A 584 2.05 45.91 0.01
N THR A 585 1.51 45.62 -1.18
CA THR A 585 0.13 45.22 -1.37
C THR A 585 0.02 43.85 -1.99
N GLY A 586 -0.96 43.05 -1.55
CA GLY A 586 -1.38 41.86 -2.27
C GLY A 586 -2.09 42.22 -3.58
N LYS A 587 -2.20 41.27 -4.53
CA LYS A 587 -2.95 41.47 -5.79
C LYS A 587 -4.45 41.76 -5.62
N ASP A 588 -5.00 41.55 -4.43
CA ASP A 588 -6.36 41.96 -4.04
C ASP A 588 -6.44 43.40 -3.49
N GLY A 589 -5.31 44.12 -3.44
CA GLY A 589 -5.18 45.44 -2.83
C GLY A 589 -5.06 45.44 -1.31
N SER A 590 -4.98 44.26 -0.66
CA SER A 590 -4.78 44.18 0.79
C SER A 590 -3.38 44.64 1.21
N SER A 591 -3.25 45.26 2.38
CA SER A 591 -1.93 45.64 2.91
C SER A 591 -1.19 44.42 3.41
N ALA A 592 0.04 44.25 2.93
CA ALA A 592 0.94 43.16 3.28
C ALA A 592 2.20 43.69 3.99
N LYS A 593 2.96 42.76 4.58
CA LYS A 593 4.35 43.00 5.00
C LYS A 593 5.30 42.39 3.95
N ALA A 594 6.54 42.87 3.92
CA ALA A 594 7.61 42.20 3.19
C ALA A 594 7.71 40.72 3.63
N PRO A 595 8.00 39.78 2.72
CA PRO A 595 8.36 38.40 3.06
C PRO A 595 9.50 38.36 4.09
N GLU A 596 9.43 37.40 5.02
CA GLU A 596 10.44 37.24 6.07
C GLU A 596 11.80 36.86 5.45
N GLY A 597 12.85 37.63 5.77
CA GLY A 597 14.17 37.46 5.14
C GLY A 597 14.36 38.19 3.80
N SER A 598 13.49 39.15 3.45
CA SER A 598 13.68 40.01 2.26
C SER A 598 14.97 40.85 2.36
N GLU A 599 15.77 40.84 1.29
CA GLU A 599 16.91 41.75 1.12
C GLU A 599 16.59 42.85 0.08
N PHE A 600 17.01 44.08 0.37
CA PHE A 600 16.75 45.26 -0.46
C PHE A 600 18.04 45.85 -1.02
N LYS A 601 18.07 46.15 -2.31
CA LYS A 601 19.18 46.89 -2.92
C LYS A 601 18.70 47.90 -3.95
N ILE A 602 19.52 48.94 -4.14
CA ILE A 602 19.45 49.79 -5.32
C ILE A 602 19.99 49.00 -6.52
N THR A 603 19.31 49.06 -7.66
CA THR A 603 19.70 48.33 -8.87
C THR A 603 21.09 48.72 -9.36
N ASP A 604 21.89 47.73 -9.72
CA ASP A 604 23.24 47.92 -10.23
C ASP A 604 23.24 48.84 -11.47
N GLY A 605 24.07 49.89 -11.45
CA GLY A 605 24.11 50.92 -12.51
C GLY A 605 23.22 52.14 -12.27
N PHE A 606 22.44 52.19 -11.18
CA PHE A 606 21.77 53.44 -10.76
C PHE A 606 22.81 54.55 -10.51
N THR A 607 22.60 55.70 -11.16
CA THR A 607 23.38 56.93 -10.91
C THR A 607 22.44 57.94 -10.28
N ALA A 608 22.74 58.36 -9.04
CA ALA A 608 21.97 59.41 -8.38
C ALA A 608 22.11 60.74 -9.16
N PRO A 609 21.06 61.59 -9.22
CA PRO A 609 21.17 62.91 -9.83
C PRO A 609 22.27 63.76 -9.18
N GLU A 610 22.87 64.68 -9.94
CA GLU A 610 24.03 65.43 -9.46
C GLU A 610 23.74 66.19 -8.16
N GLY A 611 24.56 65.95 -7.14
CA GLY A 611 24.39 66.53 -5.80
C GLY A 611 23.46 65.75 -4.86
N TYR A 612 22.79 64.68 -5.30
CA TYR A 612 21.98 63.83 -4.44
C TYR A 612 22.78 62.63 -3.92
N GLU A 613 22.72 62.40 -2.60
CA GLU A 613 23.17 61.17 -1.97
C GLU A 613 21.94 60.29 -1.69
N VAL A 614 21.91 59.07 -2.25
CA VAL A 614 20.81 58.11 -2.09
C VAL A 614 21.35 56.84 -1.44
N LYS A 615 20.70 56.38 -0.38
CA LYS A 615 21.01 55.14 0.35
C LYS A 615 19.74 54.32 0.54
N ILE A 616 19.89 53.01 0.66
CA ILE A 616 18.83 52.08 1.06
C ILE A 616 19.30 51.28 2.27
N ASP A 617 18.41 50.99 3.21
CA ASP A 617 18.65 50.02 4.26
C ASP A 617 18.32 48.60 3.72
N GLU A 618 19.31 47.71 3.74
CA GLU A 618 19.22 46.40 3.08
C GLU A 618 18.22 45.43 3.74
N ASN A 619 17.79 45.69 4.98
CA ASN A 619 16.88 44.81 5.74
C ASN A 619 15.43 45.31 5.76
N THR A 620 15.23 46.62 5.59
CA THR A 620 13.91 47.27 5.70
C THR A 620 13.45 47.92 4.40
N GLY A 621 14.37 48.13 3.44
CA GLY A 621 14.13 48.85 2.21
C GLY A 621 14.00 50.36 2.38
N GLU A 622 14.19 50.93 3.57
CA GLU A 622 14.04 52.38 3.75
C GLU A 622 15.07 53.15 2.91
N ILE A 623 14.58 53.92 1.93
CA ILE A 623 15.39 54.80 1.11
C ILE A 623 15.55 56.13 1.85
N SER A 624 16.81 56.55 2.02
CA SER A 624 17.19 57.86 2.58
C SER A 624 17.89 58.69 1.51
N VAL A 625 17.39 59.91 1.27
CA VAL A 625 17.90 60.84 0.26
C VAL A 625 18.34 62.15 0.92
N LYS A 626 19.52 62.64 0.54
CA LYS A 626 20.06 63.95 0.95
C LYS A 626 20.43 64.78 -0.26
N PHE A 627 20.09 66.07 -0.21
CA PHE A 627 20.60 67.08 -1.12
C PHE A 627 21.20 68.23 -0.28
N PRO A 628 22.44 68.67 -0.54
CA PRO A 628 23.08 69.70 0.27
C PRO A 628 22.39 71.05 0.11
N ASP A 629 22.29 71.80 1.20
CA ASP A 629 21.87 73.19 1.13
C ASP A 629 23.00 74.03 0.53
N LYS A 630 22.78 74.56 -0.69
CA LYS A 630 23.67 75.53 -1.32
C LYS A 630 23.10 76.93 -1.08
N SER A 631 23.33 77.43 0.14
CA SER A 631 23.21 78.87 0.47
C SER A 631 24.26 79.70 -0.25
#